data_AF-A0A6A4VQR6-F1
#
_entry.id   AF-A0A6A4VQR6-F1
#
_cell.length_a   1.000
_cell.length_b   1.000
_cell.length_c   1.000
_cell.angle_alpha   90.00
_cell.angle_beta   90.00
_cell.angle_gamma   90.00
#
_symmetry.space_group_name_H-M   'P 1'
#
loop_
_entity.id
_entity.type
_entity.pdbx_description
1 polymer ?
#
loop_
_entity_poly.entity_id
_entity_poly.type
_entity_poly.pdbx_seq_one_letter_code
_entity_poly.pdbx_strand_id
1 'polypeptide(L)'
;MEEFQAWLTNKLLSLESDDSVITDYINGILTGDESQPEKEEALQGILCGIMVDIEDQLSKIMEQQNLSATVTEKPKVSNADKKLKEAILQQYAEVSDHEEDEEGGGEEQLEATKNTNRDEVTREEQERRERMKAEAAAKREKDKLDREKQKQQQAERKDKEKKRTAKTEKRR
;
A
#
# COMPACT_ATOMS: atom_id res chain seq x y z
N MET A 1 -18.01 -11.05 -24.01
CA MET A 1 -18.04 -12.14 -23.02
C MET A 1 -18.41 -13.48 -23.63
N GLU A 2 -19.39 -13.58 -24.54
CA GLU A 2 -19.74 -14.85 -25.21
C GLU A 2 -18.57 -15.51 -25.97
N GLU A 3 -17.66 -14.73 -26.55
CA GLU A 3 -16.46 -15.26 -27.21
C GLU A 3 -15.48 -15.95 -26.25
N PHE A 4 -15.35 -15.43 -25.03
CA PHE A 4 -14.55 -16.04 -23.97
C PHE A 4 -15.18 -17.34 -23.49
N GLN A 5 -16.51 -17.34 -23.35
CA GLN A 5 -17.29 -18.52 -22.98
C GLN A 5 -17.09 -19.66 -23.98
N ALA A 6 -17.29 -19.37 -25.27
CA ALA A 6 -17.08 -20.34 -26.33
C ALA A 6 -15.64 -20.86 -26.37
N TRP A 7 -14.65 -20.01 -26.09
CA TRP A 7 -13.25 -20.43 -25.99
C TRP A 7 -13.00 -21.36 -24.80
N LEU A 8 -13.51 -21.01 -23.61
CA LEU A 8 -13.33 -21.79 -22.39
C LEU A 8 -13.93 -23.19 -22.53
N THR A 9 -15.17 -23.27 -23.03
CA THR A 9 -15.84 -24.54 -23.35
C THR A 9 -15.02 -25.36 -24.35
N ASN A 10 -14.64 -24.79 -25.51
CA ASN A 10 -13.83 -25.54 -26.48
C ASN A 10 -12.47 -26.01 -25.91
N LYS A 11 -11.87 -25.20 -25.03
CA LYS A 11 -10.59 -25.49 -24.41
C LYS A 11 -10.71 -26.66 -23.42
N LEU A 12 -11.75 -26.70 -22.61
CA LEU A 12 -12.02 -27.76 -21.64
C LEU A 12 -12.57 -29.03 -22.30
N LEU A 13 -13.37 -28.91 -23.37
CA LEU A 13 -13.79 -30.02 -24.22
C LEU A 13 -12.60 -30.74 -24.88
N SER A 14 -11.56 -30.00 -25.28
CA SER A 14 -10.31 -30.57 -25.80
C SER A 14 -9.54 -31.40 -24.77
N LEU A 15 -9.91 -31.32 -23.49
CA LEU A 15 -9.24 -31.97 -22.36
C LEU A 15 -10.10 -33.10 -21.77
N GLU A 16 -11.10 -33.57 -22.52
CA GLU A 16 -12.03 -34.68 -22.16
C GLU A 16 -12.71 -34.50 -20.79
N SER A 17 -12.82 -33.27 -20.30
CA SER A 17 -13.44 -32.95 -19.02
C SER A 17 -14.94 -32.70 -19.22
N ASP A 18 -15.79 -33.19 -18.31
CA ASP A 18 -17.25 -32.97 -18.37
C ASP A 18 -17.57 -31.47 -18.23
N ASP A 19 -17.67 -30.84 -19.40
CA ASP A 19 -17.34 -29.45 -19.64
C ASP A 19 -18.37 -28.45 -19.08
N SER A 20 -19.65 -28.83 -19.05
CA SER A 20 -20.74 -27.91 -18.72
C SER A 20 -20.72 -27.44 -17.26
N VAL A 21 -20.49 -28.36 -16.30
CA VAL A 21 -20.55 -28.01 -14.87
C VAL A 21 -19.29 -27.26 -14.44
N ILE A 22 -18.13 -27.65 -14.99
CA ILE A 22 -16.84 -27.03 -14.69
C ILE A 22 -16.76 -25.64 -15.34
N THR A 23 -17.22 -25.49 -16.59
CA THR A 23 -17.31 -24.20 -17.26
C THR A 23 -18.17 -23.23 -16.47
N ASP A 24 -19.38 -23.61 -16.07
CA ASP A 24 -20.28 -22.76 -15.29
C ASP A 24 -19.67 -22.32 -13.95
N TYR A 25 -18.94 -23.22 -13.28
CA TYR A 25 -18.28 -22.91 -12.02
C TYR A 25 -17.07 -21.99 -12.18
N ILE A 26 -16.21 -22.23 -13.17
CA ILE A 26 -15.09 -21.35 -13.52
C ILE A 26 -15.62 -19.96 -13.89
N ASN A 27 -16.71 -19.88 -14.63
CA ASN A 27 -17.35 -18.61 -14.95
C ASN A 27 -17.89 -17.89 -13.72
N GLY A 28 -18.50 -18.62 -12.80
CA GLY A 28 -18.95 -18.06 -11.51
C GLY A 28 -17.80 -17.39 -10.76
N ILE A 29 -16.63 -18.03 -10.71
CA ILE A 29 -15.43 -17.47 -10.06
C ILE A 29 -14.89 -16.28 -10.82
N LEU A 30 -14.78 -16.39 -12.14
CA LEU A 30 -14.24 -15.31 -12.98
C LEU A 30 -15.14 -14.05 -12.94
N THR A 31 -16.45 -14.23 -12.83
CA THR A 31 -17.46 -13.15 -12.77
C THR A 31 -17.85 -12.71 -11.37
N GLY A 32 -17.42 -13.43 -10.33
CA GLY A 32 -17.62 -13.08 -8.93
C GLY A 32 -16.87 -11.81 -8.52
N ASP A 33 -17.24 -11.24 -7.37
CA ASP A 33 -16.59 -10.04 -6.80
C ASP A 33 -15.34 -10.37 -5.96
N GLU A 34 -14.95 -11.65 -5.93
CA GLU A 34 -13.77 -12.16 -5.26
C GLU A 34 -12.49 -11.44 -5.69
N SER A 35 -11.53 -11.35 -4.78
CA SER A 35 -10.23 -10.76 -5.06
C SER A 35 -9.45 -11.63 -6.07
N GLN A 36 -8.58 -11.00 -6.86
CA GLN A 36 -7.69 -11.69 -7.81
C GLN A 36 -6.98 -12.93 -7.23
N PRO A 37 -6.32 -12.88 -6.05
CA PRO A 37 -5.73 -14.06 -5.41
C PRO A 37 -6.75 -15.14 -5.03
N GLU A 38 -7.98 -14.77 -4.65
CA GLU A 38 -9.04 -15.73 -4.29
C GLU A 38 -9.55 -16.46 -5.53
N LYS A 39 -9.68 -15.74 -6.66
CA LYS A 39 -10.00 -16.34 -7.96
C LYS A 39 -8.92 -17.33 -8.39
N GLU A 40 -7.64 -16.98 -8.22
CA GLU A 40 -6.51 -17.86 -8.56
C GLU A 40 -6.50 -19.13 -7.70
N GLU A 41 -6.73 -19.02 -6.38
CA GLU A 41 -6.81 -20.17 -5.48
C GLU A 41 -7.99 -21.10 -5.83
N ALA A 42 -9.17 -20.53 -6.07
CA ALA A 42 -10.36 -21.30 -6.43
C ALA A 42 -10.19 -22.02 -7.77
N LEU A 43 -9.68 -21.33 -8.80
CA LEU A 43 -9.39 -21.91 -10.10
C LEU A 43 -8.30 -22.98 -10.01
N GLN A 44 -7.24 -22.74 -9.23
CA GLN A 44 -6.18 -23.72 -9.01
C GLN A 44 -6.73 -24.99 -8.36
N GLY A 45 -7.63 -24.87 -7.37
CA GLY A 45 -8.28 -26.03 -6.73
C GLY A 45 -9.07 -26.90 -7.70
N ILE A 46 -9.84 -26.27 -8.59
CA ILE A 46 -10.65 -26.96 -9.61
C ILE A 46 -9.75 -27.60 -10.68
N LEU A 47 -8.85 -26.80 -11.24
CA LEU A 47 -7.96 -27.25 -12.31
C LEU A 47 -7.01 -28.35 -11.81
N CYS A 48 -6.62 -28.34 -10.53
CA CYS A 48 -5.81 -29.41 -9.92
C CYS A 48 -6.54 -30.75 -9.84
N GLY A 49 -7.86 -30.75 -9.65
CA GLY A 49 -8.66 -31.97 -9.64
C GLY A 49 -8.84 -32.61 -11.02
N ILE A 50 -8.60 -31.85 -12.10
CA ILE A 50 -9.01 -32.20 -13.46
C ILE A 50 -7.82 -32.23 -14.44
N MET A 51 -6.74 -31.50 -14.17
CA MET A 51 -5.66 -31.23 -15.12
C MET A 51 -4.28 -31.47 -14.51
N VAL A 52 -3.35 -31.98 -15.34
CA VAL A 52 -1.96 -32.28 -14.95
C VAL A 52 -1.04 -31.06 -15.08
N ASP A 53 -1.40 -30.08 -15.94
CA ASP A 53 -0.58 -28.91 -16.28
C ASP A 53 -1.25 -27.59 -15.86
N ILE A 54 -1.38 -27.43 -14.54
CA ILE A 54 -2.25 -26.43 -13.90
C ILE A 54 -1.76 -25.00 -14.11
N GLU A 55 -0.47 -24.75 -13.89
CA GLU A 55 0.12 -23.40 -13.96
C GLU A 55 -0.04 -22.78 -15.36
N ASP A 56 0.15 -23.60 -16.37
CA ASP A 56 0.08 -23.24 -17.78
C ASP A 56 -1.37 -22.98 -18.22
N GLN A 57 -2.33 -23.75 -17.72
CA GLN A 57 -3.75 -23.54 -18.04
C GLN A 57 -4.35 -22.35 -17.27
N LEU A 58 -4.00 -22.20 -15.99
CA LEU A 58 -4.42 -21.05 -15.18
C LEU A 58 -3.94 -19.75 -15.83
N SER A 59 -2.66 -19.68 -16.20
CA SER A 59 -2.10 -18.52 -16.90
C SER A 59 -2.87 -18.19 -18.18
N LYS A 60 -3.20 -19.21 -19.00
CA LYS A 60 -3.95 -19.04 -20.25
C LYS A 60 -5.38 -18.55 -20.02
N ILE A 61 -6.07 -19.06 -19.00
CA ILE A 61 -7.45 -18.65 -18.66
C ILE A 61 -7.46 -17.19 -18.18
N MET A 62 -6.52 -16.82 -17.32
CA MET A 62 -6.40 -15.46 -16.78
C MET A 62 -5.98 -14.45 -17.85
N GLU A 63 -5.07 -14.82 -18.75
CA GLU A 63 -4.69 -14.01 -19.90
C GLU A 63 -5.87 -13.81 -20.86
N GLN A 64 -6.58 -14.90 -21.20
CA GLN A 64 -7.71 -14.85 -22.11
C GLN A 64 -8.88 -14.04 -21.53
N GLN A 65 -9.10 -14.07 -20.21
CA GLN A 65 -10.09 -13.23 -19.53
C GLN A 65 -9.72 -11.75 -19.66
N ASN A 66 -8.46 -11.38 -19.42
CA ASN A 66 -7.97 -10.01 -19.55
C ASN A 66 -8.03 -9.50 -21.00
N LEU A 67 -7.69 -10.35 -21.98
CA LEU A 67 -7.83 -10.04 -23.40
C LEU A 67 -9.30 -9.81 -23.78
N SER A 68 -10.20 -10.64 -23.27
CA SER A 68 -11.64 -10.52 -23.53
C SER A 68 -12.27 -9.32 -22.81
N ALA A 69 -11.70 -8.91 -21.67
CA ALA A 69 -12.09 -7.71 -20.93
C ALA A 69 -11.59 -6.41 -21.60
N THR A 70 -10.50 -6.45 -22.36
CA THR A 70 -9.94 -5.27 -23.05
C THR A 70 -10.58 -4.96 -24.41
N VAL A 71 -11.49 -5.82 -24.88
CA VAL A 71 -12.31 -5.57 -26.10
C VAL A 71 -13.44 -4.56 -25.84
N THR A 72 -13.74 -4.19 -24.60
CA THR A 72 -14.49 -2.95 -24.36
C THR A 72 -13.59 -1.76 -24.66
N GLU A 73 -13.70 -1.28 -25.89
CA GLU A 73 -13.02 -0.16 -26.55
C GLU A 73 -12.32 0.84 -25.61
N LYS A 74 -11.00 0.96 -25.73
CA LYS A 74 -10.33 2.20 -25.32
C LYS A 74 -10.94 3.34 -26.16
N PRO A 75 -11.55 4.38 -25.56
CA PRO A 75 -12.10 5.47 -26.34
C PRO A 75 -10.97 6.10 -27.16
N LYS A 76 -11.24 6.33 -28.46
CA LYS A 76 -10.30 7.01 -29.37
C LYS A 76 -9.98 8.39 -28.79
N VAL A 77 -8.82 8.51 -28.16
CA VAL A 77 -8.33 9.78 -27.59
C VAL A 77 -8.27 10.81 -28.71
N SER A 78 -9.14 11.81 -28.63
CA SER A 78 -9.29 12.84 -29.67
C SER A 78 -8.06 13.75 -29.70
N ASN A 79 -7.86 14.49 -30.80
CA ASN A 79 -6.79 15.50 -30.85
C ASN A 79 -6.99 16.60 -29.77
N ALA A 80 -8.23 16.86 -29.36
CA ALA A 80 -8.52 17.77 -28.26
C ALA A 80 -7.98 17.24 -26.93
N ASP A 81 -8.12 15.93 -26.66
CA ASP A 81 -7.61 15.31 -25.44
C ASP A 81 -6.08 15.28 -25.39
N LYS A 82 -5.43 15.12 -26.56
CA LYS A 82 -3.96 15.22 -26.65
C LYS A 82 -3.49 16.64 -26.36
N LYS A 83 -4.17 17.65 -26.91
CA LYS A 83 -3.86 19.06 -26.67
C LYS A 83 -4.10 19.46 -25.22
N LEU A 84 -5.16 18.94 -24.60
CA LEU A 84 -5.43 19.14 -23.17
C LEU A 84 -4.35 18.50 -22.30
N LYS A 85 -3.95 17.27 -22.63
CA LYS A 85 -2.84 16.58 -21.94
C LYS A 85 -1.53 17.35 -22.06
N GLU A 86 -1.24 17.88 -23.24
CA GLU A 86 -0.03 18.68 -23.50
C GLU A 86 -0.06 20.01 -22.75
N ALA A 87 -1.20 20.72 -22.74
CA ALA A 87 -1.37 21.96 -21.98
C ALA A 87 -1.22 21.75 -20.47
N ILE A 88 -1.80 20.67 -19.93
CA ILE A 88 -1.62 20.30 -18.53
C ILE A 88 -0.14 20.01 -18.25
N LEU A 89 0.54 19.28 -19.12
CA LEU A 89 1.96 18.96 -18.94
C LEU A 89 2.87 20.21 -19.01
N GLN A 90 2.55 21.17 -19.88
CA GLN A 90 3.23 22.46 -19.95
C GLN A 90 3.07 23.27 -18.66
N GLN A 91 1.86 23.29 -18.09
CA GLN A 91 1.61 23.96 -16.80
C GLN A 91 2.49 23.38 -15.69
N TYR A 92 2.74 22.07 -15.67
CA TYR A 92 3.66 21.46 -14.70
C TYR A 92 5.14 21.70 -15.02
N ALA A 93 5.50 21.86 -16.30
CA ALA A 93 6.85 22.18 -16.72
C ALA A 93 7.25 23.61 -16.31
N GLU A 94 6.35 24.59 -16.46
CA GLU A 94 6.57 25.98 -16.03
C GLU A 94 6.79 26.11 -14.52
N VAL A 95 6.10 25.30 -13.70
CA VAL A 95 6.25 25.33 -12.23
C VAL A 95 7.56 24.67 -11.77
N SER A 96 8.23 23.89 -12.62
CA SER A 96 9.49 23.21 -12.28
C SER A 96 10.75 24.01 -12.62
N ASP A 97 10.66 25.10 -13.38
CA ASP A 97 11.83 25.84 -13.91
C ASP A 97 11.82 27.35 -13.57
N HIS A 98 10.83 27.84 -12.82
CA HIS A 98 10.71 29.26 -12.49
C HIS A 98 10.86 29.53 -10.99
N GLU A 99 12.10 29.53 -10.51
CA GLU A 99 12.49 30.43 -9.43
C GLU A 99 12.89 31.76 -10.05
N GLU A 100 11.95 32.69 -10.19
CA GLU A 100 12.17 34.15 -10.18
C GLU A 100 10.81 34.87 -10.14
N ASP A 101 10.77 36.01 -9.45
CA ASP A 101 9.63 36.81 -9.04
C ASP A 101 8.61 37.15 -10.16
N GLU A 102 7.29 37.00 -9.90
CA GLU A 102 6.27 38.06 -10.11
C GLU A 102 4.84 37.65 -9.67
N GLU A 103 4.14 38.61 -9.05
CA GLU A 103 2.77 38.52 -8.54
C GLU A 103 1.71 38.44 -9.66
N GLY A 104 0.67 37.61 -9.49
CA GLY A 104 -0.53 37.69 -10.34
C GLY A 104 -1.53 36.56 -10.12
N GLY A 105 -2.64 36.86 -9.45
CA GLY A 105 -3.62 35.89 -8.96
C GLY A 105 -4.65 35.35 -9.96
N GLY A 106 -5.47 34.42 -9.46
CA GLY A 106 -6.62 33.86 -10.16
C GLY A 106 -6.99 32.47 -9.64
N GLU A 107 -7.78 32.42 -8.56
CA GLU A 107 -8.31 31.21 -7.94
C GLU A 107 -9.36 30.53 -8.85
N GLU A 108 -9.16 29.25 -9.20
CA GLU A 108 -10.25 28.28 -9.33
C GLU A 108 -9.72 26.88 -8.96
N GLN A 109 -9.81 26.58 -7.67
CA GLN A 109 -9.30 25.38 -7.03
C GLN A 109 -10.23 24.20 -7.34
N LEU A 110 -10.05 23.55 -8.49
CA LEU A 110 -10.55 22.19 -8.70
C LEU A 110 -9.61 21.21 -7.98
N GLU A 111 -9.83 21.08 -6.68
CA GLU A 111 -9.17 20.10 -5.83
C GLU A 111 -9.69 18.71 -6.17
N ALA A 112 -9.22 18.16 -7.28
CA ALA A 112 -9.31 16.74 -7.55
C ALA A 112 -8.64 16.03 -6.37
N THR A 113 -9.45 15.40 -5.52
CA THR A 113 -8.98 14.63 -4.37
C THR A 113 -7.98 13.61 -4.87
N LYS A 114 -6.69 13.89 -4.63
CA LYS A 114 -5.59 13.05 -5.07
C LYS A 114 -5.78 11.68 -4.44
N ASN A 115 -5.70 10.61 -5.23
CA ASN A 115 -5.69 9.26 -4.69
C ASN A 115 -4.41 9.10 -3.84
N THR A 116 -4.58 9.13 -2.52
CA THR A 116 -3.49 9.12 -1.55
C THR A 116 -3.00 7.72 -1.22
N ASN A 117 -3.55 6.65 -1.82
CA ASN A 117 -3.25 5.27 -1.37
C ASN A 117 -1.75 4.96 -1.36
N ARG A 118 -1.00 5.40 -2.39
CA ARG A 118 0.46 5.20 -2.43
C ARG A 118 1.19 6.05 -1.39
N ASP A 119 0.82 7.32 -1.29
CA ASP A 119 1.47 8.26 -0.37
C ASP A 119 1.16 7.90 1.08
N GLU A 120 -0.04 7.40 1.35
CA GLU A 120 -0.51 6.89 2.63
C GLU A 120 0.26 5.66 3.08
N VAL A 121 0.49 4.68 2.20
CA VAL A 121 1.35 3.52 2.51
C VAL A 121 2.78 3.96 2.83
N THR A 122 3.34 4.91 2.07
CA THR A 122 4.69 5.42 2.35
C THR A 122 4.77 6.20 3.66
N ARG A 123 3.74 7.00 3.97
CA ARG A 123 3.64 7.77 5.21
C ARG A 123 3.47 6.84 6.41
N GLU A 124 2.62 5.83 6.31
CA GLU A 124 2.41 4.85 7.38
C GLU A 124 3.70 4.06 7.68
N GLU A 125 4.47 3.68 6.66
CA GLU A 125 5.77 3.03 6.87
C GLU A 125 6.78 3.98 7.54
N GLN A 126 6.82 5.25 7.12
CA GLN A 126 7.67 6.28 7.72
C GLN A 126 7.29 6.53 9.18
N GLU A 127 6.01 6.74 9.47
CA GLU A 127 5.49 6.91 10.83
C GLU A 127 5.80 5.70 11.71
N ARG A 128 5.70 4.48 11.18
CA ARG A 128 6.07 3.26 11.91
C ARG A 128 7.56 3.25 12.27
N ARG A 129 8.45 3.60 11.33
CA ARG A 129 9.90 3.69 11.57
C ARG A 129 10.24 4.80 12.57
N GLU A 130 9.60 5.96 12.45
CA GLU A 130 9.80 7.09 13.34
C GLU A 130 9.29 6.80 14.75
N ARG A 131 8.13 6.16 14.88
CA ARG A 131 7.58 5.73 16.17
C ARG A 131 8.52 4.75 16.88
N MET A 132 9.06 3.76 16.18
CA MET A 132 10.04 2.83 16.76
C MET A 132 11.32 3.55 17.20
N LYS A 133 11.81 4.51 16.41
CA LYS A 133 12.99 5.30 16.75
C LYS A 133 12.73 6.22 17.95
N ALA A 134 11.57 6.87 18.01
CA ALA A 134 11.16 7.75 19.10
C ALA A 134 10.97 6.95 20.40
N GLU A 135 10.34 5.78 20.35
CA GLU A 135 10.18 4.91 21.52
C GLU A 135 11.53 4.42 22.06
N ALA A 136 12.45 4.03 21.17
CA ALA A 136 13.80 3.64 21.57
C ALA A 136 14.59 4.81 22.19
N ALA A 137 14.42 6.03 21.66
CA ALA A 137 15.03 7.24 22.23
C ALA A 137 14.42 7.58 23.60
N ALA A 138 13.10 7.55 23.73
CA ALA A 138 12.39 7.81 24.98
C ALA A 138 12.76 6.79 26.07
N LYS A 139 12.92 5.50 25.71
CA LYS A 139 13.39 4.48 26.64
C LYS A 139 14.81 4.77 27.14
N ARG A 140 15.73 5.14 26.25
CA ARG A 140 17.10 5.53 26.62
C ARG A 140 17.13 6.77 27.52
N GLU A 141 16.28 7.75 27.25
CA GLU A 141 16.17 8.97 28.04
C GLU A 141 15.60 8.68 29.44
N LYS A 142 14.53 7.88 29.52
CA LYS A 142 13.95 7.43 30.79
C LYS A 142 14.98 6.69 31.65
N ASP A 143 15.71 5.73 31.07
CA ASP A 143 16.76 4.99 31.78
C ASP A 143 17.87 5.92 32.29
N LYS A 144 18.22 6.97 31.51
CA LYS A 144 19.21 7.98 31.91
C LYS A 144 18.71 8.83 33.08
N LEU A 145 17.47 9.31 33.02
CA LEU A 145 16.84 10.11 34.08
C LEU A 145 16.69 9.32 35.38
N ASP A 146 16.26 8.06 35.31
CA ASP A 146 16.12 7.20 36.49
C ASP A 146 17.47 6.95 37.17
N ARG A 147 18.53 6.73 36.39
CA ARG A 147 19.90 6.60 36.91
C ARG A 147 20.39 7.88 37.59
N GLU A 148 20.13 9.03 36.99
CA GLU A 148 20.53 10.31 37.56
C GLU A 148 19.75 10.62 38.85
N LYS A 149 18.44 10.36 38.85
CA LYS A 149 17.57 10.52 40.02
C LYS A 149 18.04 9.65 41.19
N GLN A 150 18.41 8.39 40.96
CA GLN A 150 19.01 7.55 42.01
C GLN A 150 20.32 8.13 42.54
N LYS A 151 21.19 8.63 41.67
CA LYS A 151 22.47 9.23 42.06
C LYS A 151 22.26 10.50 42.89
N GLN A 152 21.32 11.36 42.50
CA GLN A 152 20.96 12.57 43.26
C GLN A 152 20.39 12.22 44.64
N GLN A 153 19.46 11.26 44.72
CA GLN A 153 18.90 10.83 46.00
C GLN A 153 19.96 10.27 46.96
N GLN A 154 20.94 9.52 46.44
CA GLN A 154 22.05 9.03 47.26
C GLN A 154 22.97 10.17 47.74
N ALA A 155 23.28 11.13 46.88
CA ALA A 155 24.08 12.29 47.24
C ALA A 155 23.39 13.16 48.31
N GLU A 156 22.08 13.40 48.16
CA GLU A 156 21.29 14.18 49.10
C GLU A 156 21.17 13.49 50.47
N ARG A 157 20.98 12.16 50.50
CA ARG A 157 21.02 11.38 51.75
C ARG A 157 22.36 11.51 52.46
N LYS A 158 23.47 11.39 51.74
CA LYS A 158 24.83 11.56 52.28
C LYS A 158 25.07 12.98 52.81
N ASP A 159 24.62 14.01 52.09
CA ASP A 159 24.77 15.41 52.52
C ASP A 159 23.91 15.73 53.75
N LYS A 160 22.65 15.27 53.77
CA LYS A 160 21.77 15.39 54.95
C LYS A 160 22.37 14.71 56.18
N GLU A 161 22.96 13.54 56.01
CA GLU A 161 23.64 12.83 57.09
C GLU A 161 24.87 13.59 57.60
N LYS A 162 25.75 14.06 56.70
CA LYS A 162 26.89 14.93 57.06
C LYS A 162 26.47 16.20 57.80
N LYS A 163 25.39 16.84 57.36
CA LYS A 163 24.83 18.04 58.02
C LYS A 163 24.27 17.72 59.42
N ARG A 164 23.67 16.53 59.61
CA ARG A 164 23.18 16.09 60.93
C ARG A 164 24.35 15.83 61.89
N THR A 165 25.40 15.15 61.46
CA THR A 165 26.54 14.84 62.32
C THR A 165 27.35 16.09 62.69
N ALA A 166 27.60 16.99 61.73
CA ALA A 166 28.33 18.24 61.98
C ALA A 166 27.62 19.18 62.97
N LYS A 167 26.28 19.21 62.96
CA LYS A 167 25.50 20.01 63.94
C LYS A 167 25.57 19.44 65.36
N THR A 168 25.70 18.13 65.51
CA THR A 168 25.84 17.47 66.81
C THR A 168 27.21 17.76 67.42
N GLU A 169 28.26 17.76 66.60
CA GLU A 169 29.63 18.05 67.05
C GLU A 169 29.81 19.52 67.44
N LYS A 170 29.21 20.46 66.71
CA LYS A 170 29.25 21.90 67.02
C LYS A 170 28.42 22.32 68.25
N ARG A 171 27.61 21.40 68.79
CA ARG A 171 26.79 21.60 70.00
C ARG A 171 27.46 21.05 71.27
N ARG A 172 28.52 20.25 71.13
CA ARG A 172 29.36 19.77 72.22
C ARG A 172 30.51 20.74 72.45
#